data_AF-A0A1X7UGH9-F1
#
_entry.id   AF-A0A1X7UGH9-F1
#
_cell.length_a   1.000
_cell.length_b   1.000
_cell.length_c   1.000
_cell.angle_alpha   90.00
_cell.angle_beta   90.00
_cell.angle_gamma   90.00
#
_symmetry.space_group_name_H-M   'P 1'
#
loop_
_entity.id
_entity.type
_entity.pdbx_description
1 polymer ?
#
loop_
_entity_poly.entity_id
_entity_poly.type
_entity_poly.pdbx_seq_one_letter_code
_entity_poly.pdbx_strand_id
1 'polypeptide(L)'
;MLTGIIHSLATHDSTLISTSAITDDIQIVLDRLLELHNSSNIFNSILPISCSDILAAYPSSTSGYYHVNSRHIYCNMGELCGSSGGWTRIGFLDMNGATSDCPPGFRLYQVGAVRACGRPVGGPSCVSEILPTNGINYTQICGRVTGYQWASPDAVDTRFRSNAIHNDINSYYVDGVSITRGSPRQHVWTFMAGVRDSSYDAGNCPCSTPPGATQVIQSFVGNDYFCESGNHANGWTYTLYTSDPLWDGQGCGTQEFVCCAAAGLPWFHRDYGSASSSENLELRLCADETTAFDDIPISYYEIYVK
;
A
#
# COMPACT_ATOMS: atom_id res chain seq x y z
N MET A 1 -29.70 25.99 -17.15
CA MET A 1 -30.29 25.01 -16.22
C MET A 1 -30.67 25.64 -14.88
N LEU A 2 -29.85 26.51 -14.27
CA LEU A 2 -30.18 27.23 -13.02
C LEU A 2 -31.42 28.15 -13.10
N THR A 3 -31.67 28.77 -14.25
CA THR A 3 -32.79 29.70 -14.46
C THR A 3 -34.16 29.02 -14.44
N GLY A 4 -34.24 27.72 -14.72
CA GLY A 4 -35.50 26.97 -14.68
C GLY A 4 -35.95 26.58 -13.27
N ILE A 5 -35.00 26.43 -12.34
CA ILE A 5 -35.28 26.07 -10.93
C ILE A 5 -35.83 27.29 -10.18
N ILE A 6 -35.31 28.49 -10.45
CA ILE A 6 -35.74 29.75 -9.84
C ILE A 6 -37.20 30.07 -10.21
N HIS A 7 -37.62 29.74 -11.44
CA HIS A 7 -38.99 30.03 -11.90
C HIS A 7 -40.04 29.07 -11.29
N SER A 8 -39.64 27.86 -10.87
CA SER A 8 -40.52 26.89 -10.22
C SER A 8 -40.78 27.20 -8.74
N LEU A 9 -39.89 27.94 -8.09
CA LEU A 9 -40.01 28.33 -6.68
C LEU A 9 -40.86 29.59 -6.49
N ALA A 10 -41.03 30.41 -7.52
CA ALA A 10 -41.82 31.64 -7.48
C ALA A 10 -43.34 31.42 -7.61
N THR A 11 -43.80 30.20 -7.91
CA THR A 11 -45.22 29.91 -8.19
C THR A 11 -45.94 29.09 -7.12
N HIS A 12 -45.38 28.94 -5.91
CA HIS A 12 -46.12 28.38 -4.78
C HIS A 12 -46.62 29.51 -3.87
N ASP A 13 -47.83 29.98 -4.15
CA ASP A 13 -48.63 30.70 -3.16
C ASP A 13 -49.87 29.87 -2.82
N SER A 14 -50.22 29.87 -1.53
CA SER A 14 -51.36 29.24 -0.86
C SER A 14 -51.33 27.74 -0.52
N THR A 15 -50.75 27.39 0.64
CA THR A 15 -51.45 26.61 1.69
C THR A 15 -50.79 26.86 3.05
N LEU A 16 -51.60 27.17 4.07
CA LEU A 16 -51.19 27.45 5.45
C LEU A 16 -50.45 26.25 6.09
N ILE A 17 -49.13 26.27 6.03
CA ILE A 17 -48.22 25.51 6.90
C ILE A 17 -47.35 26.57 7.59
N SER A 18 -47.09 26.42 8.89
CA SER A 18 -46.46 27.46 9.73
C SER A 18 -45.24 28.06 9.04
N THR A 19 -45.32 29.35 8.72
CA THR A 19 -44.29 30.12 8.00
C THR A 19 -42.91 29.97 8.62
N SER A 20 -42.82 29.78 9.94
CA SER A 20 -41.56 29.54 10.67
C SER A 20 -40.84 28.25 10.26
N ALA A 21 -41.56 27.14 10.07
CA ALA A 21 -40.98 25.86 9.70
C ALA A 21 -40.44 25.85 8.26
N ILE A 22 -41.14 26.54 7.34
CA ILE A 22 -40.70 26.71 5.96
C ILE A 22 -39.46 27.63 5.89
N THR A 23 -39.40 28.69 6.69
CA THR A 23 -38.19 29.53 6.76
C THR A 23 -36.98 28.79 7.33
N ASP A 24 -37.17 27.93 8.34
CA ASP A 24 -36.07 27.13 8.91
C ASP A 24 -35.53 26.12 7.89
N ASP A 25 -36.41 25.43 7.15
CA ASP A 25 -36.01 24.50 6.09
C ASP A 25 -35.29 25.22 4.94
N ILE A 26 -35.75 26.41 4.53
CA ILE A 26 -35.08 27.22 3.50
C ILE A 26 -33.70 27.67 3.99
N GLN A 27 -33.56 28.06 5.25
CA GLN A 27 -32.28 28.49 5.81
C GLN A 27 -31.27 27.33 5.83
N ILE A 28 -31.69 26.13 6.22
CA ILE A 28 -30.85 24.92 6.18
C ILE A 28 -30.39 24.61 4.76
N VAL A 29 -31.26 24.77 3.76
CA VAL A 29 -30.90 24.56 2.35
C VAL A 29 -29.92 25.63 1.86
N LEU A 30 -30.10 26.89 2.26
CA LEU A 30 -29.18 27.98 1.92
C LEU A 30 -27.79 27.78 2.54
N ASP A 31 -27.73 27.38 3.80
CA ASP A 31 -26.47 27.11 4.50
C ASP A 31 -25.72 25.96 3.84
N ARG A 32 -26.42 24.86 3.48
CA ARG A 32 -25.84 23.76 2.70
C ARG A 32 -25.37 24.19 1.31
N LEU A 33 -26.12 25.05 0.63
CA LEU A 33 -25.72 25.58 -0.68
C LEU A 33 -24.49 26.49 -0.58
N LEU A 34 -24.39 27.29 0.48
CA LEU A 34 -23.22 28.12 0.76
C LEU A 34 -21.99 27.27 1.12
N GLU A 35 -22.16 26.22 1.92
CA GLU A 35 -21.11 25.23 2.19
C GLU A 35 -20.62 24.57 0.89
N LEU A 36 -21.54 24.09 0.04
CA LEU A 36 -21.21 23.51 -1.25
C LEU A 36 -20.50 24.50 -2.18
N HIS A 37 -20.94 25.76 -2.21
CA HIS A 37 -20.34 26.80 -3.05
C HIS A 37 -18.93 27.17 -2.57
N ASN A 38 -18.74 27.36 -1.26
CA ASN A 38 -17.44 27.67 -0.68
C ASN A 38 -16.44 26.53 -0.87
N SER A 39 -16.85 25.29 -0.60
CA SER A 39 -16.01 24.12 -0.84
C SER A 39 -15.66 23.95 -2.32
N SER A 40 -16.60 24.18 -3.24
CA SER A 40 -16.32 24.14 -4.68
C SER A 40 -15.26 25.18 -5.09
N ASN A 41 -15.31 26.39 -4.53
CA ASN A 41 -14.30 27.42 -4.76
C ASN A 41 -12.94 27.06 -4.15
N ILE A 42 -12.92 26.41 -2.98
CA ILE A 42 -11.69 25.89 -2.35
C ILE A 42 -11.05 24.84 -3.26
N PHE A 43 -11.80 23.85 -3.73
CA PHE A 43 -11.26 22.79 -4.60
C PHE A 43 -10.85 23.28 -5.99
N ASN A 44 -11.44 24.37 -6.49
CA ASN A 44 -10.99 24.99 -7.73
C ASN A 44 -9.66 25.76 -7.59
N SER A 45 -9.23 26.08 -6.35
CA SER A 45 -7.99 26.82 -6.08
C SER A 45 -6.86 25.97 -5.47
N ILE A 46 -7.20 24.81 -4.88
CA ILE A 46 -6.23 23.84 -4.36
C ILE A 46 -5.88 22.82 -5.44
N LEU A 47 -4.62 22.83 -5.86
CA LEU A 47 -4.02 21.75 -6.64
C LEU A 47 -2.69 21.39 -5.98
N PRO A 48 -2.51 20.15 -5.50
CA PRO A 48 -3.40 18.98 -5.60
C PRO A 48 -4.36 18.83 -4.40
N ILE A 49 -5.49 18.12 -4.61
CA ILE A 49 -6.46 17.81 -3.54
C ILE A 49 -6.26 16.39 -3.05
N SER A 50 -6.11 16.25 -1.74
CA SER A 50 -6.01 15.00 -1.01
C SER A 50 -7.34 14.62 -0.35
N CYS A 51 -7.44 13.37 0.10
CA CYS A 51 -8.55 12.94 0.95
C CYS A 51 -8.58 13.64 2.31
N SER A 52 -7.43 14.11 2.82
CA SER A 52 -7.37 14.96 4.02
C SER A 52 -8.07 16.30 3.79
N ASP A 53 -7.90 16.92 2.62
CA ASP A 53 -8.58 18.17 2.27
C ASP A 53 -10.09 17.97 2.17
N ILE A 54 -10.52 16.85 1.58
CA ILE A 54 -11.95 16.49 1.48
C ILE A 54 -12.55 16.29 2.87
N LEU A 55 -11.86 15.54 3.73
CA LEU A 55 -12.34 15.28 5.09
C LEU A 55 -12.37 16.56 5.94
N ALA A 56 -11.42 17.47 5.74
CA ALA A 56 -11.39 18.77 6.41
C ALA A 56 -12.57 19.66 5.98
N ALA A 57 -12.91 19.67 4.68
CA ALA A 57 -14.05 20.42 4.15
C ALA A 57 -15.40 19.77 4.51
N TYR A 58 -15.44 18.44 4.55
CA TYR A 58 -16.65 17.65 4.80
C TYR A 58 -16.39 16.53 5.81
N PRO A 59 -16.45 16.82 7.13
CA PRO A 59 -16.12 15.85 8.19
C PRO A 59 -17.01 14.60 8.24
N SER A 60 -18.19 14.63 7.63
CA SER A 60 -19.11 13.49 7.51
C SER A 60 -18.84 12.58 6.30
N SER A 61 -17.78 12.86 5.54
CA SER A 61 -17.34 12.07 4.39
C SER A 61 -17.08 10.61 4.77
N THR A 62 -17.51 9.67 3.92
CA THR A 62 -17.32 8.23 4.10
C THR A 62 -16.21 7.70 3.19
N SER A 63 -15.62 6.54 3.51
CA SER A 63 -14.63 5.92 2.61
C SER A 63 -15.26 5.57 1.27
N GLY A 64 -14.55 5.81 0.17
CA GLY A 64 -15.06 5.58 -1.17
C GLY A 64 -14.29 6.30 -2.26
N TYR A 65 -14.80 6.20 -3.49
CA TYR A 65 -14.26 6.94 -4.62
C TYR A 65 -14.84 8.35 -4.70
N TYR A 66 -13.95 9.32 -4.88
CA TYR A 66 -14.26 10.72 -5.06
C TYR A 66 -13.80 11.17 -6.44
N HIS A 67 -14.60 12.01 -7.08
CA HIS A 67 -14.24 12.67 -8.34
C HIS A 67 -13.79 14.10 -8.05
N VAL A 68 -12.50 14.38 -8.29
CA VAL A 68 -11.86 15.63 -7.89
C VAL A 68 -10.92 16.09 -9.00
N ASN A 69 -11.08 17.31 -9.51
CA ASN A 69 -10.25 17.91 -10.56
C ASN A 69 -10.02 16.97 -11.76
N SER A 70 -11.10 16.36 -12.27
CA SER A 70 -11.11 15.38 -13.38
C SER A 70 -10.38 14.06 -13.08
N ARG A 71 -10.09 13.76 -11.81
CA ARG A 71 -9.43 12.53 -11.36
C ARG A 71 -10.34 11.76 -10.42
N HIS A 72 -10.22 10.44 -10.44
CA HIS A 72 -10.85 9.57 -9.46
C HIS A 72 -9.80 9.18 -8.43
N ILE A 73 -10.07 9.47 -7.16
CA ILE A 73 -9.23 9.04 -6.04
C ILE A 73 -10.06 8.19 -5.10
N TYR A 74 -9.44 7.18 -4.50
CA TYR A 74 -10.06 6.45 -3.40
C TYR A 74 -9.60 7.05 -2.08
N CYS A 75 -10.57 7.42 -1.24
CA CYS A 75 -10.33 7.94 0.08
C CYS A 75 -10.74 6.94 1.14
N ASN A 76 -9.84 6.70 2.08
CA ASN A 76 -10.21 6.06 3.34
C ASN A 76 -10.41 7.15 4.41
N MET A 77 -11.67 7.35 4.80
CA MET A 77 -12.09 8.31 5.82
C MET A 77 -12.16 7.69 7.23
N GLY A 78 -11.95 6.37 7.34
CA GLY A 78 -11.80 5.67 8.61
C GLY A 78 -10.36 5.71 9.14
N GLU A 79 -10.14 5.10 10.30
CA GLU A 79 -8.80 4.93 10.87
C GLU A 79 -7.95 3.98 10.01
N LEU A 80 -6.69 4.34 9.79
CA LEU A 80 -5.65 3.48 9.21
C LEU A 80 -4.32 3.77 9.92
N CYS A 81 -3.58 2.70 10.24
CA CYS A 81 -2.29 2.80 10.94
C CYS A 81 -2.33 3.66 12.21
N GLY A 82 -3.41 3.58 13.00
CA GLY A 82 -3.58 4.37 14.23
C GLY A 82 -3.81 5.88 14.02
N SER A 83 -3.96 6.34 12.78
CA SER A 83 -4.28 7.72 12.42
C SER A 83 -5.71 7.80 11.92
N SER A 84 -6.40 8.90 12.24
CA SER A 84 -7.75 9.19 11.74
C SER A 84 -7.81 9.22 10.20
N GLY A 85 -9.02 9.35 9.63
CA GLY A 85 -9.24 9.36 8.18
C GLY A 85 -8.52 10.44 7.37
N GLY A 86 -8.82 10.47 6.07
CA GLY A 86 -8.21 11.39 5.11
C GLY A 86 -7.08 10.74 4.30
N TRP A 87 -6.99 9.42 4.32
CA TRP A 87 -5.96 8.67 3.61
C TRP A 87 -6.27 8.58 2.12
N THR A 88 -5.34 9.00 1.27
CA THR A 88 -5.47 8.92 -0.19
C THR A 88 -4.77 7.68 -0.71
N ARG A 89 -5.50 6.77 -1.37
CA ARG A 89 -4.88 5.57 -1.96
C ARG A 89 -4.11 5.93 -3.22
N ILE A 90 -2.84 5.55 -3.29
CA ILE A 90 -1.93 5.80 -4.41
C ILE A 90 -1.46 4.52 -5.11
N GLY A 91 -1.68 3.36 -4.50
CA GLY A 91 -1.41 2.05 -5.10
C GLY A 91 -2.47 1.04 -4.72
N PHE A 92 -2.91 0.23 -5.69
CA PHE A 92 -3.83 -0.87 -5.47
C PHE A 92 -3.59 -2.00 -6.47
N LEU A 93 -3.50 -3.23 -5.96
CA LEU A 93 -3.54 -4.47 -6.73
C LEU A 93 -4.40 -5.47 -5.97
N ASP A 94 -5.28 -6.16 -6.68
CA ASP A 94 -6.04 -7.29 -6.15
C ASP A 94 -6.19 -8.37 -7.22
N MET A 95 -5.45 -9.46 -7.07
CA MET A 95 -5.42 -10.58 -7.99
C MET A 95 -6.47 -11.66 -7.70
N ASN A 96 -7.34 -11.47 -6.69
CA ASN A 96 -8.41 -12.43 -6.39
C ASN A 96 -9.44 -12.53 -7.52
N GLY A 97 -9.64 -11.44 -8.28
CA GLY A 97 -10.50 -11.44 -9.46
C GLY A 97 -9.89 -12.21 -10.62
N ALA A 98 -10.68 -13.04 -11.32
CA ALA A 98 -10.19 -13.84 -12.46
C ALA A 98 -9.72 -13.01 -13.67
N THR A 99 -10.10 -11.74 -13.73
CA THR A 99 -9.78 -10.81 -14.84
C THR A 99 -8.76 -9.74 -14.47
N SER A 100 -8.22 -9.73 -13.24
CA SER A 100 -7.20 -8.76 -12.86
C SER A 100 -5.90 -9.07 -13.61
N ASP A 101 -5.33 -8.08 -14.28
CA ASP A 101 -4.04 -8.21 -14.95
C ASP A 101 -2.90 -7.77 -14.03
N CYS A 102 -1.72 -8.37 -14.22
CA CYS A 102 -0.53 -7.92 -13.51
C CYS A 102 -0.09 -6.53 -14.00
N PRO A 103 0.55 -5.73 -13.14
CA PRO A 103 1.11 -4.44 -13.57
C PRO A 103 2.10 -4.62 -14.75
N PRO A 104 2.27 -3.59 -15.60
CA PRO A 104 3.17 -3.68 -16.74
C PRO A 104 4.58 -4.15 -16.36
N GLY A 105 5.09 -5.15 -17.08
CA GLY A 105 6.42 -5.74 -16.83
C GLY A 105 6.44 -6.89 -15.82
N PHE A 106 5.38 -7.06 -15.02
CA PHE A 106 5.24 -8.21 -14.13
C PHE A 106 4.70 -9.43 -14.89
N ARG A 107 5.07 -10.62 -14.41
CA ARG A 107 4.61 -11.92 -14.94
C ARG A 107 3.50 -12.48 -14.07
N LEU A 108 2.45 -13.01 -14.70
CA LEU A 108 1.40 -13.76 -13.99
C LEU A 108 1.92 -15.15 -13.54
N TYR A 109 1.80 -15.40 -12.23
CA TYR A 109 1.80 -16.72 -11.63
C TYR A 109 0.36 -17.18 -11.42
N GLN A 110 0.07 -18.43 -11.77
CA GLN A 110 -1.25 -19.03 -11.54
C GLN A 110 -1.11 -20.50 -11.16
N VAL A 111 -1.45 -20.83 -9.92
CA VAL A 111 -1.44 -22.20 -9.37
C VAL A 111 -2.77 -22.45 -8.68
N GLY A 112 -3.57 -23.35 -9.24
CA GLY A 112 -4.94 -23.57 -8.78
C GLY A 112 -5.77 -22.28 -8.86
N ALA A 113 -6.32 -21.85 -7.73
CA ALA A 113 -7.09 -20.61 -7.60
C ALA A 113 -6.23 -19.37 -7.30
N VAL A 114 -4.96 -19.54 -6.94
CA VAL A 114 -4.07 -18.42 -6.59
C VAL A 114 -3.50 -17.79 -7.85
N ARG A 115 -3.65 -16.46 -7.94
CA ARG A 115 -3.05 -15.61 -8.98
C ARG A 115 -2.17 -14.56 -8.29
N ALA A 116 -0.98 -14.34 -8.82
CA ALA A 116 -0.03 -13.39 -8.28
C ALA A 116 0.91 -12.86 -9.38
N CYS A 117 1.62 -11.77 -9.11
CA CYS A 117 2.45 -11.06 -10.06
C CYS A 117 3.92 -11.09 -9.62
N GLY A 118 4.75 -11.83 -10.36
CA GLY A 118 6.18 -12.01 -10.11
C GLY A 118 7.05 -11.21 -11.08
N ARG A 119 8.37 -11.40 -10.96
CA ARG A 119 9.34 -10.79 -11.88
C ARG A 119 9.25 -11.38 -13.29
N PRO A 120 9.63 -10.63 -14.34
CA PRO A 120 9.82 -11.19 -15.67
C PRO A 120 10.91 -12.27 -15.62
N VAL A 121 10.78 -13.31 -16.46
CA VAL A 121 11.74 -14.42 -16.49
C VAL A 121 13.14 -13.87 -16.75
N GLY A 122 14.07 -14.13 -15.84
CA GLY A 122 15.39 -13.53 -15.93
C GLY A 122 16.28 -13.85 -14.74
N GLY A 123 17.40 -13.13 -14.70
CA GLY A 123 18.37 -13.19 -13.62
C GLY A 123 18.05 -12.24 -12.45
N PRO A 124 19.04 -12.02 -11.58
CA PRO A 124 18.96 -11.10 -10.46
C PRO A 124 18.51 -9.72 -10.89
N SER A 125 17.41 -9.22 -10.32
CA SER A 125 16.78 -7.98 -10.79
C SER A 125 15.65 -7.53 -9.86
N CYS A 126 15.21 -6.28 -10.08
CA CYS A 126 13.93 -5.80 -9.60
C CYS A 126 13.03 -5.45 -10.79
N VAL A 127 11.73 -5.72 -10.66
CA VAL A 127 10.68 -5.09 -11.47
C VAL A 127 9.98 -4.04 -10.60
N SER A 128 9.61 -2.91 -11.20
CA SER A 128 9.10 -1.75 -10.46
C SER A 128 7.73 -1.31 -10.98
N GLU A 129 6.89 -0.84 -10.06
CA GLU A 129 5.67 -0.09 -10.34
C GLU A 129 5.79 1.29 -9.67
N ILE A 130 5.55 2.36 -10.43
CA ILE A 130 5.52 3.72 -9.89
C ILE A 130 4.11 4.00 -9.37
N LEU A 131 4.01 4.40 -8.11
CA LEU A 131 2.76 4.78 -7.45
C LEU A 131 2.66 6.31 -7.40
N PRO A 132 1.92 6.93 -8.33
CA PRO A 132 1.93 8.37 -8.46
C PRO A 132 1.14 9.02 -7.31
N THR A 133 1.80 9.90 -6.55
CA THR A 133 1.13 10.79 -5.58
C THR A 133 0.35 11.89 -6.29
N ASN A 134 0.73 12.17 -7.54
CA ASN A 134 0.20 13.24 -8.37
C ASN A 134 0.27 14.61 -7.65
N GLY A 135 1.40 14.84 -7.00
CA GLY A 135 1.74 16.09 -6.31
C GLY A 135 1.18 16.20 -4.90
N ILE A 136 0.36 15.25 -4.42
CA ILE A 136 -0.16 15.26 -3.05
C ILE A 136 1.02 15.25 -2.08
N ASN A 137 1.11 16.30 -1.26
CA ASN A 137 2.05 16.34 -0.16
C ASN A 137 1.57 15.41 0.95
N TYR A 138 2.49 14.65 1.52
CA TYR A 138 2.23 13.70 2.59
C TYR A 138 3.36 13.70 3.60
N THR A 139 3.02 13.39 4.85
CA THR A 139 3.99 13.10 5.92
C THR A 139 3.87 11.65 6.40
N GLN A 140 2.79 10.95 6.04
CA GLN A 140 2.58 9.57 6.44
C GLN A 140 2.31 8.65 5.25
N ILE A 141 2.79 7.42 5.36
CA ILE A 141 2.50 6.33 4.43
C ILE A 141 1.96 5.16 5.24
N CYS A 142 0.85 4.58 4.80
CA CYS A 142 0.25 3.40 5.41
C CYS A 142 -0.11 2.42 4.30
N GLY A 143 0.17 1.13 4.49
CA GLY A 143 -0.20 0.15 3.49
C GLY A 143 0.04 -1.27 3.94
N ARG A 144 -0.35 -2.21 3.08
CA ARG A 144 -0.08 -3.64 3.26
C ARG A 144 0.18 -4.28 1.91
N VAL A 145 0.94 -5.36 1.94
CA VAL A 145 1.29 -6.17 0.77
C VAL A 145 1.10 -7.63 1.15
N THR A 146 0.54 -8.42 0.25
CA THR A 146 0.47 -9.88 0.38
C THR A 146 1.13 -10.49 -0.84
N GLY A 147 2.03 -11.44 -0.58
CA GLY A 147 2.72 -12.18 -1.61
C GLY A 147 2.79 -13.67 -1.31
N TYR A 148 3.53 -14.38 -2.15
CA TYR A 148 3.78 -15.80 -1.98
C TYR A 148 5.25 -16.08 -2.24
N GLN A 149 5.76 -17.11 -1.57
CA GLN A 149 7.09 -17.62 -1.82
C GLN A 149 7.10 -18.49 -3.08
N TRP A 150 7.99 -18.21 -4.04
CA TRP A 150 8.36 -19.17 -5.08
C TRP A 150 9.72 -19.76 -4.75
N ALA A 151 9.75 -21.07 -4.56
CA ALA A 151 10.97 -21.84 -4.27
C ALA A 151 11.75 -21.34 -3.05
N SER A 152 12.91 -20.68 -3.19
CA SER A 152 13.87 -20.51 -2.08
C SER A 152 14.33 -19.09 -1.71
N PRO A 153 13.48 -18.04 -1.77
CA PRO A 153 13.92 -16.68 -1.45
C PRO A 153 14.62 -16.62 -0.10
N ASP A 154 15.71 -15.88 0.00
CA ASP A 154 16.62 -15.94 1.16
C ASP A 154 16.72 -14.61 1.93
N ALA A 155 15.63 -13.85 1.93
CA ALA A 155 15.47 -12.56 2.63
C ALA A 155 16.54 -11.53 2.23
N VAL A 156 17.58 -11.34 3.04
CA VAL A 156 18.70 -10.43 2.75
C VAL A 156 20.05 -11.13 2.87
N ASP A 157 20.10 -12.43 2.60
CA ASP A 157 21.32 -13.22 2.61
C ASP A 157 22.37 -12.61 1.66
N THR A 158 23.64 -12.75 2.03
CA THR A 158 24.78 -12.23 1.27
C THR A 158 25.78 -13.31 0.91
N ARG A 159 25.55 -14.57 1.29
CA ARG A 159 26.47 -15.69 1.05
C ARG A 159 26.91 -15.80 -0.42
N PHE A 160 26.02 -15.47 -1.35
CA PHE A 160 26.25 -15.63 -2.78
C PHE A 160 26.37 -14.29 -3.54
N ARG A 161 26.34 -13.14 -2.86
CA ARG A 161 26.40 -11.82 -3.48
C ARG A 161 27.42 -10.91 -2.81
N SER A 162 27.78 -9.83 -3.49
CA SER A 162 28.70 -8.85 -2.92
C SER A 162 28.00 -7.95 -1.90
N ASN A 163 28.71 -7.56 -0.83
CA ASN A 163 28.23 -6.57 0.13
C ASN A 163 27.87 -5.22 -0.52
N ALA A 164 28.39 -4.92 -1.72
CA ALA A 164 28.04 -3.72 -2.47
C ALA A 164 26.59 -3.77 -3.00
N ILE A 165 26.13 -4.93 -3.46
CA ILE A 165 24.73 -5.14 -3.90
C ILE A 165 23.81 -5.06 -2.68
N HIS A 166 24.15 -5.77 -1.62
CA HIS A 166 23.36 -5.82 -0.39
C HIS A 166 23.16 -4.44 0.23
N ASN A 167 24.15 -3.55 0.17
CA ASN A 167 24.07 -2.21 0.77
C ASN A 167 23.71 -1.09 -0.22
N ASP A 168 23.24 -1.43 -1.43
CA ASP A 168 22.79 -0.45 -2.41
C ASP A 168 21.26 -0.48 -2.54
N ILE A 169 20.61 0.59 -2.08
CA ILE A 169 19.16 0.77 -2.19
C ILE A 169 18.68 0.72 -3.65
N ASN A 170 19.56 0.96 -4.63
CA ASN A 170 19.23 0.88 -6.05
C ASN A 170 19.36 -0.52 -6.63
N SER A 171 20.00 -1.43 -5.91
CA SER A 171 20.16 -2.83 -6.31
C SER A 171 18.96 -3.68 -5.92
N TYR A 172 19.01 -4.97 -6.24
CA TYR A 172 18.13 -6.03 -5.76
C TYR A 172 18.59 -6.51 -4.37
N TYR A 173 18.67 -5.60 -3.40
CA TYR A 173 19.26 -5.87 -2.09
C TYR A 173 18.46 -6.85 -1.19
N VAL A 174 17.27 -7.22 -1.63
CA VAL A 174 16.31 -8.04 -0.89
C VAL A 174 15.57 -8.98 -1.84
N ASP A 175 15.28 -10.16 -1.33
CA ASP A 175 14.32 -11.10 -1.85
C ASP A 175 12.93 -10.78 -1.29
N GLY A 176 12.16 -10.00 -2.06
CA GLY A 176 10.84 -9.52 -1.65
C GLY A 176 10.50 -8.14 -2.21
N VAL A 177 9.72 -7.36 -1.46
CA VAL A 177 9.20 -6.06 -1.89
C VAL A 177 9.93 -4.91 -1.20
N SER A 178 10.51 -4.01 -1.98
CA SER A 178 11.10 -2.74 -1.51
C SER A 178 10.17 -1.59 -1.89
N ILE A 179 9.67 -0.86 -0.90
CA ILE A 179 8.95 0.39 -1.11
C ILE A 179 9.91 1.55 -0.86
N THR A 180 10.01 2.44 -1.83
CA THR A 180 10.89 3.60 -1.78
C THR A 180 10.20 4.86 -2.26
N ARG A 181 10.82 6.02 -2.01
CA ARG A 181 10.36 7.32 -2.52
C ARG A 181 11.52 8.13 -3.06
N GLY A 182 11.21 9.03 -3.99
CA GLY A 182 12.10 10.11 -4.40
C GLY A 182 13.30 9.74 -5.26
N SER A 183 14.04 10.79 -5.64
CA SER A 183 15.26 10.70 -6.45
C SER A 183 16.30 11.74 -5.96
N PRO A 184 17.34 11.34 -5.19
CA PRO A 184 17.80 9.97 -4.97
C PRO A 184 16.82 9.14 -4.11
N ARG A 185 16.84 7.82 -4.36
CA ARG A 185 15.94 6.85 -3.73
C ARG A 185 16.13 6.84 -2.21
N GLN A 186 15.02 6.92 -1.49
CA GLN A 186 14.93 6.83 -0.04
C GLN A 186 14.06 5.65 0.37
N HIS A 187 14.45 4.95 1.43
CA HIS A 187 13.72 3.80 1.95
C HIS A 187 12.41 4.21 2.63
N VAL A 188 11.34 3.45 2.38
CA VAL A 188 10.06 3.56 3.08
C VAL A 188 9.82 2.33 3.94
N TRP A 189 9.77 1.15 3.30
CA TRP A 189 9.52 -0.14 3.97
C TRP A 189 10.07 -1.29 3.13
N THR A 190 10.46 -2.40 3.77
CA THR A 190 10.86 -3.65 3.10
C THR A 190 9.99 -4.81 3.55
N PHE A 191 9.55 -5.66 2.63
CA PHE A 191 8.92 -6.94 2.92
C PHE A 191 9.86 -8.04 2.41
N MET A 192 10.38 -8.87 3.30
CA MET A 192 11.38 -9.88 3.01
C MET A 192 10.73 -11.27 2.98
N ALA A 193 11.06 -12.10 2.01
CA ALA A 193 10.64 -13.50 1.97
C ALA A 193 11.79 -14.39 2.44
N GLY A 194 11.58 -15.13 3.53
CA GLY A 194 12.54 -16.12 4.02
C GLY A 194 12.38 -17.49 3.34
N VAL A 195 13.41 -18.32 3.44
CA VAL A 195 13.46 -19.62 2.72
C VAL A 195 12.58 -20.70 3.36
N ARG A 196 12.52 -20.73 4.69
CA ARG A 196 11.69 -21.64 5.50
C ARG A 196 11.61 -21.16 6.95
N ASP A 197 10.57 -21.57 7.66
CA ASP A 197 10.34 -21.21 9.07
C ASP A 197 10.42 -22.41 10.05
N SER A 198 10.66 -23.62 9.53
CA SER A 198 10.63 -24.86 10.31
C SER A 198 11.97 -25.23 10.93
N SER A 199 13.06 -24.64 10.44
CA SER A 199 14.43 -24.93 10.85
C SER A 199 15.34 -23.75 10.54
N TYR A 200 16.53 -23.76 11.14
CA TYR A 200 17.53 -22.72 10.91
C TYR A 200 18.14 -22.82 9.51
N ASP A 201 18.13 -21.72 8.77
CA ASP A 201 18.93 -21.48 7.56
C ASP A 201 19.50 -20.06 7.60
N ALA A 202 20.60 -19.82 6.89
CA ALA A 202 21.12 -18.48 6.71
C ALA A 202 20.24 -17.62 5.78
N GLY A 203 19.32 -18.22 5.01
CA GLY A 203 18.27 -17.55 4.24
C GLY A 203 16.95 -17.31 4.98
N ASN A 204 16.89 -17.56 6.30
CA ASN A 204 15.70 -17.27 7.10
C ASN A 204 15.55 -15.76 7.33
N CYS A 205 14.38 -15.36 7.81
CA CYS A 205 14.11 -13.99 8.19
C CYS A 205 15.07 -13.42 9.24
N PRO A 206 15.55 -12.17 9.10
CA PRO A 206 16.43 -11.52 10.08
C PRO A 206 15.87 -11.47 11.51
N CYS A 207 14.54 -11.39 11.65
CA CYS A 207 13.83 -11.41 12.92
C CYS A 207 13.63 -12.81 13.53
N SER A 208 14.00 -13.88 12.81
CA SER A 208 13.84 -15.25 13.31
C SER A 208 14.63 -15.46 14.60
N THR A 209 14.07 -16.22 15.54
CA THR A 209 14.63 -16.29 16.89
C THR A 209 16.00 -16.97 16.96
N PRO A 210 16.87 -16.48 17.87
CA PRO A 210 18.20 -16.97 18.11
C PRO A 210 18.43 -18.51 18.16
N PRO A 211 19.58 -18.98 17.63
CA PRO A 211 20.71 -18.13 17.27
C PRO A 211 20.44 -17.23 16.06
N GLY A 212 19.32 -17.44 15.34
CA GLY A 212 18.61 -16.40 14.56
C GLY A 212 19.34 -16.13 13.27
N ALA A 213 18.62 -15.74 12.21
CA ALA A 213 19.26 -15.51 10.93
C ALA A 213 20.46 -14.56 11.13
N THR A 214 21.65 -14.98 10.72
CA THR A 214 22.89 -14.20 10.90
C THR A 214 23.01 -13.03 9.91
N GLN A 215 21.90 -12.75 9.22
CA GLN A 215 21.81 -11.72 8.21
C GLN A 215 21.93 -10.35 8.87
N VAL A 216 22.85 -9.54 8.35
CA VAL A 216 22.95 -8.13 8.74
C VAL A 216 21.93 -7.38 7.93
N ILE A 217 21.00 -6.69 8.59
CA ILE A 217 20.03 -5.84 7.90
C ILE A 217 20.75 -4.57 7.41
N GLN A 218 20.41 -4.12 6.21
CA GLN A 218 20.94 -2.88 5.65
C GLN A 218 20.63 -1.70 6.57
N SER A 219 21.60 -0.80 6.73
CA SER A 219 21.46 0.38 7.60
C SER A 219 20.31 1.31 7.18
N PHE A 220 19.99 1.37 5.88
CA PHE A 220 18.87 2.17 5.37
C PHE A 220 17.50 1.52 5.59
N VAL A 221 17.44 0.21 5.82
CA VAL A 221 16.19 -0.51 6.15
C VAL A 221 15.91 -0.41 7.64
N GLY A 222 16.93 -0.60 8.49
CA GLY A 222 16.77 -0.52 9.94
C GLY A 222 15.69 -1.48 10.46
N ASN A 223 14.69 -0.94 11.15
CA ASN A 223 13.57 -1.71 11.71
C ASN A 223 12.31 -1.68 10.84
N ASP A 224 12.40 -1.07 9.66
CA ASP A 224 11.24 -0.77 8.82
C ASP A 224 11.03 -1.86 7.80
N TYR A 225 10.81 -3.06 8.32
CA TYR A 225 10.58 -4.25 7.54
C TYR A 225 9.61 -5.22 8.20
N PHE A 226 8.99 -6.04 7.35
CA PHE A 226 8.41 -7.31 7.76
C PHE A 226 9.14 -8.44 7.05
N CYS A 227 9.16 -9.62 7.65
CA CYS A 227 9.72 -10.80 7.02
C CYS A 227 8.89 -12.03 7.38
N GLU A 228 8.70 -12.90 6.40
CA GLU A 228 7.97 -14.16 6.59
C GLU A 228 8.40 -15.19 5.53
N SER A 229 8.29 -16.47 5.83
CA SER A 229 8.43 -17.57 4.90
C SER A 229 7.12 -18.35 4.81
N GLY A 230 6.70 -18.68 3.58
CA GLY A 230 5.50 -19.49 3.34
C GLY A 230 5.79 -21.00 3.34
N ASN A 231 7.02 -21.39 3.72
CA ASN A 231 7.48 -22.78 3.66
C ASN A 231 7.74 -23.36 5.06
N HIS A 232 6.78 -24.17 5.52
CA HIS A 232 6.87 -24.88 6.80
C HIS A 232 7.62 -26.22 6.75
N ALA A 233 8.25 -26.55 5.64
CA ALA A 233 9.03 -27.78 5.50
C ALA A 233 10.54 -27.53 5.67
N ASN A 234 11.26 -28.56 6.10
CA ASN A 234 12.72 -28.48 6.27
C ASN A 234 13.51 -28.31 4.96
N GLY A 235 12.86 -28.49 3.82
CA GLY A 235 13.43 -28.27 2.50
C GLY A 235 12.46 -27.46 1.65
N TRP A 236 12.95 -26.96 0.52
CA TRP A 236 12.15 -26.26 -0.46
C TRP A 236 12.10 -27.04 -1.78
N THR A 237 11.13 -26.72 -2.61
CA THR A 237 10.96 -27.28 -3.95
C THR A 237 10.60 -26.18 -4.94
N TYR A 238 10.74 -26.43 -6.24
CA TYR A 238 10.40 -25.47 -7.30
C TYR A 238 8.88 -25.34 -7.48
N THR A 239 8.21 -24.73 -6.49
CA THR A 239 6.76 -24.52 -6.45
C THR A 239 6.43 -23.13 -5.90
N LEU A 240 5.19 -22.70 -6.17
CA LEU A 240 4.58 -21.57 -5.47
C LEU A 240 3.94 -22.11 -4.19
N TYR A 241 4.35 -21.58 -3.05
CA TYR A 241 3.80 -21.93 -1.75
C TYR A 241 2.51 -21.15 -1.54
N THR A 242 1.37 -21.75 -1.88
CA THR A 242 0.06 -21.05 -1.89
C THR A 242 -0.73 -21.20 -0.61
N SER A 243 -0.33 -22.10 0.30
CA SER A 243 -1.05 -22.38 1.55
C SER A 243 -0.87 -21.30 2.60
N ASP A 244 0.22 -20.55 2.52
CA ASP A 244 0.64 -19.58 3.51
C ASP A 244 1.10 -18.28 2.81
N PRO A 245 0.20 -17.28 2.70
CA PRO A 245 0.54 -15.99 2.12
C PRO A 245 1.52 -15.21 2.99
N LEU A 246 2.49 -14.56 2.37
CA LEU A 246 3.51 -13.79 3.08
C LEU A 246 2.95 -12.46 3.60
N TRP A 247 3.47 -12.07 4.77
CA TRP A 247 3.31 -10.79 5.44
C TRP A 247 1.88 -10.48 5.91
N ASP A 248 1.11 -11.53 6.17
CA ASP A 248 -0.24 -11.42 6.75
C ASP A 248 -0.25 -11.58 8.28
N GLY A 249 0.88 -12.00 8.87
CA GLY A 249 1.05 -12.22 10.30
C GLY A 249 0.38 -13.50 10.80
N GLN A 250 0.07 -14.45 9.92
CA GLN A 250 -0.58 -15.72 10.21
C GLN A 250 0.27 -16.89 9.69
N GLY A 251 -0.09 -18.13 10.03
CA GLY A 251 0.56 -19.32 9.47
C GLY A 251 2.00 -19.59 9.92
N CYS A 252 2.68 -18.64 10.56
CA CYS A 252 4.10 -18.73 10.83
C CYS A 252 4.57 -19.90 11.69
N GLY A 253 5.66 -20.51 11.27
CA GLY A 253 6.36 -21.59 11.95
C GLY A 253 7.14 -21.13 13.18
N THR A 254 7.76 -22.11 13.85
CA THR A 254 8.36 -21.90 15.18
C THR A 254 9.55 -20.93 15.16
N GLN A 255 10.23 -20.76 14.02
CA GLN A 255 11.39 -19.86 13.92
C GLN A 255 11.01 -18.40 13.66
N GLU A 256 9.80 -18.13 13.17
CA GLU A 256 9.37 -16.81 12.72
C GLU A 256 8.29 -16.19 13.62
N PHE A 257 8.03 -16.78 14.79
CA PHE A 257 7.05 -16.25 15.75
C PHE A 257 7.28 -14.76 16.09
N VAL A 258 8.54 -14.33 16.24
CA VAL A 258 8.87 -12.91 16.48
C VAL A 258 8.58 -12.05 15.25
N CYS A 259 8.85 -12.56 14.06
CA CYS A 259 8.56 -11.87 12.81
C CYS A 259 7.07 -11.63 12.64
N CYS A 260 6.26 -12.63 12.94
CA CYS A 260 4.80 -12.55 12.76
C CYS A 260 4.08 -11.84 13.89
N ALA A 261 4.76 -11.66 15.02
CA ALA A 261 4.34 -10.75 16.09
C ALA A 261 4.83 -9.31 15.87
N ALA A 262 5.41 -8.97 14.72
CA ALA A 262 5.87 -7.61 14.44
C ALA A 262 4.70 -6.63 14.53
N ALA A 263 4.92 -5.53 15.24
CA ALA A 263 3.91 -4.51 15.44
C ALA A 263 3.47 -3.92 14.08
N GLY A 264 2.15 -3.79 13.92
CA GLY A 264 1.55 -3.22 12.72
C GLY A 264 1.08 -4.25 11.70
N LEU A 265 1.65 -5.46 11.64
CA LEU A 265 1.24 -6.50 10.68
C LEU A 265 -0.30 -6.66 10.63
N PRO A 266 -0.90 -6.72 9.43
CA PRO A 266 -0.27 -6.69 8.10
C PRO A 266 0.04 -5.28 7.55
N TRP A 267 -0.20 -4.23 8.34
CA TRP A 267 -0.07 -2.83 7.93
C TRP A 267 1.26 -2.20 8.37
N PHE A 268 2.07 -1.75 7.43
CA PHE A 268 3.19 -0.88 7.76
C PHE A 268 2.74 0.56 7.90
N HIS A 269 3.40 1.30 8.80
CA HIS A 269 3.19 2.73 8.98
C HIS A 269 4.54 3.45 8.97
N ARG A 270 4.68 4.41 8.07
CA ARG A 270 5.84 5.29 8.01
C ARG A 270 5.42 6.72 8.28
N ASP A 271 5.83 7.25 9.44
CA ASP A 271 5.55 8.63 9.86
C ASP A 271 6.84 9.46 9.82
N TYR A 272 6.86 10.46 8.94
CA TYR A 272 7.98 11.40 8.80
C TYR A 272 7.81 12.66 9.67
N GLY A 273 6.82 12.69 10.57
CA GLY A 273 6.53 13.80 11.46
C GLY A 273 6.11 15.04 10.68
N SER A 274 6.89 16.11 10.77
CA SER A 274 6.65 17.35 10.03
C SER A 274 7.30 17.40 8.65
N ALA A 275 8.14 16.41 8.30
CA ALA A 275 8.81 16.38 7.01
C ALA A 275 7.85 15.87 5.92
N SER A 276 7.40 16.78 5.06
CA SER A 276 6.52 16.45 3.95
C SER A 276 7.28 16.19 2.65
N SER A 277 6.71 15.35 1.80
CA SER A 277 7.16 15.13 0.42
C SER A 277 5.95 15.00 -0.48
N SER A 278 6.12 15.28 -1.77
CA SER A 278 5.16 14.94 -2.83
C SER A 278 5.75 13.97 -3.86
N GLU A 279 6.93 13.44 -3.59
CA GLU A 279 7.58 12.49 -4.48
C GLU A 279 6.76 11.21 -4.63
N ASN A 280 6.79 10.62 -5.83
CA ASN A 280 6.11 9.35 -6.06
C ASN A 280 6.76 8.24 -5.21
N LEU A 281 5.95 7.25 -4.87
CA LEU A 281 6.45 6.00 -4.32
C LEU A 281 6.80 5.06 -5.48
N GLU A 282 7.73 4.16 -5.23
CA GLU A 282 8.08 3.05 -6.11
C GLU A 282 7.97 1.76 -5.30
N LEU A 283 7.14 0.84 -5.79
CA LEU A 283 7.10 -0.54 -5.30
C LEU A 283 7.98 -1.38 -6.22
N ARG A 284 8.97 -2.05 -5.64
CA ARG A 284 9.93 -2.88 -6.36
C ARG A 284 9.83 -4.30 -5.86
N LEU A 285 9.57 -5.25 -6.75
CA LEU A 285 9.71 -6.66 -6.47
C LEU A 285 11.10 -7.10 -6.91
N CYS A 286 11.94 -7.44 -5.94
CA CYS A 286 13.35 -7.75 -6.11
C CYS A 286 13.63 -9.20 -5.72
N ALA A 287 14.63 -9.80 -6.37
CA ALA A 287 15.32 -10.94 -5.82
C ALA A 287 16.74 -11.02 -6.40
N ASP A 288 17.65 -11.58 -5.64
CA ASP A 288 19.05 -11.62 -5.98
C ASP A 288 19.44 -12.82 -6.83
N GLU A 289 18.55 -13.80 -6.99
CA GLU A 289 18.68 -15.01 -7.80
C GLU A 289 17.88 -14.92 -9.11
N THR A 290 18.02 -15.93 -9.97
CA THR A 290 17.15 -16.07 -11.15
C THR A 290 15.73 -16.44 -10.73
N THR A 291 14.74 -16.07 -11.54
CA THR A 291 13.32 -16.38 -11.27
C THR A 291 12.98 -17.88 -11.26
N ALA A 292 13.94 -18.76 -11.60
CA ALA A 292 13.79 -20.20 -11.47
C ALA A 292 14.02 -20.68 -10.02
N PHE A 293 14.89 -20.00 -9.28
CA PHE A 293 15.24 -20.31 -7.90
C PHE A 293 14.45 -19.45 -6.94
N ASP A 294 14.40 -18.13 -7.14
CA ASP A 294 13.70 -17.23 -6.22
C ASP A 294 12.81 -16.24 -6.96
N ASP A 295 11.55 -16.18 -6.56
CA ASP A 295 10.62 -15.12 -6.93
C ASP A 295 9.65 -14.90 -5.77
N ILE A 296 9.05 -13.71 -5.70
CA ILE A 296 8.12 -13.37 -4.62
C ILE A 296 6.84 -12.77 -5.20
N PRO A 297 6.02 -13.56 -5.91
CA PRO A 297 4.85 -13.03 -6.60
C PRO A 297 3.86 -12.37 -5.64
N ILE A 298 3.47 -11.12 -5.91
CA ILE A 298 2.50 -10.36 -5.10
C ILE A 298 1.09 -10.55 -5.63
N SER A 299 0.13 -10.83 -4.75
CA SER A 299 -1.29 -10.98 -5.10
C SER A 299 -2.11 -9.76 -4.72
N TYR A 300 -1.64 -8.99 -3.75
CA TYR A 300 -2.38 -7.86 -3.21
C TYR A 300 -1.45 -6.76 -2.71
N TYR A 301 -1.82 -5.51 -2.94
CA TYR A 301 -1.35 -4.39 -2.13
C TYR A 301 -2.38 -3.27 -2.11
N GLU A 302 -2.39 -2.53 -1.02
CA GLU A 302 -3.01 -1.22 -0.96
C GLU A 302 -2.11 -0.26 -0.19
N ILE A 303 -1.83 0.90 -0.78
CA ILE A 303 -0.87 1.87 -0.24
C ILE A 303 -1.51 3.25 -0.28
N TYR A 304 -1.43 3.94 0.85
CA TYR A 304 -2.05 5.24 1.12
C TYR A 304 -1.02 6.25 1.59
N VAL A 305 -1.30 7.52 1.29
CA VAL A 305 -0.57 8.68 1.82
C VAL A 305 -1.51 9.64 2.52
N LYS A 306 -0.98 10.38 3.50
CA LYS A 306 -1.69 11.40 4.26
C LYS A 306 -0.79 12.56 4.61
#